data_AF-A0A1T4NYA6-F1
#
_entry.id   AF-A0A1T4NYA6-F1
#
_cell.length_a   1.000
_cell.length_b   1.000
_cell.length_c   1.000
_cell.angle_alpha   90.00
_cell.angle_beta   90.00
_cell.angle_gamma   90.00
#
_symmetry.space_group_name_H-M   'P 1'
#
loop_
_entity.id
_entity.type
_entity.pdbx_description
1 polymer ?
#
loop_
_entity_poly.entity_id
_entity_poly.type
_entity_poly.pdbx_seq_one_letter_code
_entity_poly.pdbx_strand_id
1 'polypeptide(L)'
;MERYIPNTLFPYPDTYIEQCKKQLGITVSKEFVECANAQLTPLFEKEVGFKVNNHVELYLSMPRDQEFFLRIGPVTKLSCQLIINTRNFWVTMSWKSTSGRIYYVGESDIDCSDIEFWLEGIDALAYNKQMYPNVGQPFKLKDLTYELIIDRLNMDCNIQLQLKKGVMSDTAKLLQKVDDFIGEFNEKSEKNNRIDGVVHNWKHFVEDDLITYEMDLGSARASFLKKLLQFFSKLNVFSSVRVE
;
A
#
# COMPACT_ATOMS: atom_id res chain seq x y z
N MET A 1 -28.08 19.23 2.42
CA MET A 1 -26.82 19.35 3.17
C MET A 1 -25.95 18.17 2.78
N GLU A 2 -24.84 18.41 2.09
CA GLU A 2 -23.82 17.39 1.87
C GLU A 2 -23.23 17.03 3.24
N ARG A 3 -23.44 15.79 3.69
CA ARG A 3 -22.77 15.29 4.89
C ARG A 3 -21.32 15.02 4.51
N TYR A 4 -20.37 15.61 5.23
CA TYR A 4 -18.96 15.26 5.13
C TYR A 4 -18.80 13.77 5.46
N ILE A 5 -18.15 13.02 4.57
CA ILE A 5 -17.88 11.59 4.75
C ILE A 5 -16.40 11.46 5.10
N PRO A 6 -16.04 11.01 6.30
CA PRO A 6 -14.65 10.81 6.66
C PRO A 6 -14.02 9.70 5.80
N ASN A 7 -12.77 9.92 5.39
CA ASN A 7 -11.95 8.95 4.66
C ASN A 7 -11.38 7.92 5.65
N THR A 8 -12.26 7.05 6.17
CA THR A 8 -11.93 6.02 7.16
C THR A 8 -12.59 4.70 6.77
N LEU A 9 -12.07 3.58 7.27
CA LEU A 9 -12.61 2.26 6.93
C LEU A 9 -14.08 2.07 7.32
N PHE A 10 -14.56 2.74 8.37
CA PHE A 10 -15.99 2.88 8.68
C PHE A 10 -16.44 4.32 8.39
N PRO A 11 -16.81 4.66 7.14
CA PRO A 11 -17.13 6.04 6.74
C PRO A 11 -18.46 6.54 7.33
N TYR A 12 -19.34 5.63 7.75
CA TYR A 12 -20.62 5.94 8.39
C TYR A 12 -20.80 5.13 9.69
N PRO A 13 -20.09 5.47 10.78
CA PRO A 13 -20.15 4.71 12.04
C PRO A 13 -21.58 4.47 12.53
N ASP A 14 -22.44 5.50 12.52
CA ASP A 14 -23.83 5.38 12.97
C ASP A 14 -24.64 4.40 12.12
N THR A 15 -24.56 4.52 10.79
CA THR A 15 -25.23 3.60 9.84
C THR A 15 -24.73 2.18 10.01
N TYR A 16 -23.42 2.01 10.18
CA TYR A 16 -22.80 0.71 10.40
C TYR A 16 -23.31 0.07 11.70
N ILE A 17 -23.36 0.82 12.80
CA ILE A 17 -23.88 0.35 14.10
C ILE A 17 -25.35 -0.07 13.97
N GLU A 18 -26.19 0.75 13.33
CA GLU A 18 -27.60 0.43 13.09
C GLU A 18 -27.76 -0.85 12.24
N GLN A 19 -26.94 -1.00 11.20
CA GLN A 19 -26.96 -2.18 10.33
C GLN A 19 -26.51 -3.44 11.07
N CYS A 20 -25.46 -3.37 11.89
CA CYS A 20 -25.02 -4.48 12.73
C CYS A 20 -26.14 -4.97 13.66
N LYS A 21 -26.85 -4.02 14.29
CA LYS A 21 -27.99 -4.35 15.15
C LYS A 21 -29.16 -4.96 14.37
N LYS A 22 -29.50 -4.37 13.22
CA LYS A 22 -30.66 -4.78 12.41
C LYS A 22 -30.45 -6.11 11.69
N GLN A 23 -29.27 -6.34 11.14
CA GLN A 23 -28.99 -7.51 10.29
C GLN A 23 -28.39 -8.67 11.07
N LEU A 24 -27.58 -8.38 12.09
CA LEU A 24 -26.80 -9.38 12.84
C LEU A 24 -27.28 -9.56 14.29
N GLY A 25 -28.13 -8.65 14.79
CA GLY A 25 -28.53 -8.64 16.19
C GLY A 25 -27.40 -8.24 17.15
N ILE A 26 -26.35 -7.58 16.64
CA ILE A 26 -25.15 -7.24 17.42
C ILE A 26 -25.16 -5.75 17.73
N THR A 27 -25.04 -5.44 19.00
CA THR A 27 -24.76 -4.07 19.44
C THR A 27 -23.29 -3.78 19.30
N VAL A 28 -22.96 -2.80 18.46
CA VAL A 28 -21.61 -2.24 18.35
C VAL A 28 -21.64 -0.83 18.93
N SER A 29 -20.68 -0.49 19.78
CA SER A 29 -20.57 0.86 20.35
C SER A 29 -19.88 1.81 19.36
N LYS A 30 -20.16 3.09 19.53
CA LYS A 30 -19.52 4.13 18.73
C LYS A 30 -18.04 4.23 19.04
N GLU A 31 -17.70 4.12 20.32
CA GLU A 31 -16.35 4.18 20.84
C GLU A 31 -15.47 3.08 20.23
N PHE A 32 -16.00 1.86 20.10
CA PHE A 32 -15.28 0.75 19.45
C PHE A 32 -14.97 1.07 17.97
N VAL A 33 -15.95 1.57 17.22
CA VAL A 33 -15.80 1.88 15.80
C VAL A 33 -14.83 3.05 15.58
N GLU A 34 -14.92 4.09 16.39
CA GLU A 34 -14.01 5.24 16.33
C GLU A 34 -12.57 4.82 16.63
N CYS A 35 -12.38 3.97 17.63
CA CYS A 35 -11.09 3.41 17.98
C CYS A 35 -10.48 2.57 16.86
N ALA A 36 -11.29 1.66 16.30
CA ALA A 36 -10.89 0.83 15.19
C ALA A 36 -10.53 1.69 13.97
N ASN A 37 -11.31 2.73 13.65
CA ASN A 37 -11.01 3.66 12.55
C ASN A 37 -9.65 4.35 12.73
N ALA A 38 -9.37 4.86 13.94
CA ALA A 38 -8.15 5.61 14.26
C ALA A 38 -6.89 4.76 14.08
N GLN A 39 -6.97 3.45 14.37
CA GLN A 39 -5.84 2.53 14.25
C GLN A 39 -5.78 1.83 12.87
N LEU A 40 -6.89 1.27 12.40
CA LEU A 40 -6.92 0.44 11.20
C LEU A 40 -6.76 1.24 9.90
N THR A 41 -7.29 2.46 9.82
CA THR A 41 -7.19 3.28 8.60
C THR A 41 -5.72 3.54 8.21
N PRO A 42 -4.86 4.11 9.08
CA PRO A 42 -3.46 4.33 8.71
C PRO A 42 -2.68 3.04 8.49
N LEU A 43 -2.97 1.96 9.23
CA LEU A 43 -2.35 0.65 9.01
C LEU A 43 -2.69 0.10 7.62
N PHE A 44 -3.96 0.17 7.23
CA PHE A 44 -4.44 -0.25 5.92
C PHE A 44 -3.76 0.55 4.81
N GLU A 45 -3.78 1.89 4.88
CA GLU A 45 -3.18 2.74 3.85
C GLU A 45 -1.68 2.48 3.65
N LYS A 46 -0.97 2.21 4.75
CA LYS A 46 0.44 1.83 4.72
C LYS A 46 0.65 0.49 4.01
N GLU A 47 -0.19 -0.50 4.31
CA GLU A 47 -0.07 -1.85 3.74
C GLU A 47 -0.41 -1.88 2.24
N VAL A 48 -1.45 -1.16 1.81
CA VAL A 48 -1.94 -1.22 0.42
C VAL A 48 -1.36 -0.15 -0.50
N GLY A 49 -0.71 0.86 0.07
CA GLY A 49 -0.04 1.93 -0.69
C GLY A 49 -0.98 2.99 -1.30
N PHE A 50 -2.26 3.03 -0.92
CA PHE A 50 -3.21 4.06 -1.34
C PHE A 50 -4.07 4.56 -0.18
N LYS A 51 -4.65 5.75 -0.34
CA LYS A 51 -5.50 6.42 0.66
C LYS A 51 -6.93 5.87 0.66
N VAL A 52 -7.50 5.70 1.85
CA VAL A 52 -8.92 5.34 2.00
C VAL A 52 -9.79 6.47 1.45
N ASN A 53 -10.86 6.12 0.77
CA ASN A 53 -11.84 7.05 0.21
C ASN A 53 -13.23 6.38 0.18
N ASN A 54 -14.21 7.02 -0.46
CA ASN A 54 -15.58 6.52 -0.59
C ASN A 54 -15.76 5.22 -1.41
N HIS A 55 -14.68 4.62 -1.89
CA HIS A 55 -14.66 3.31 -2.55
C HIS A 55 -14.04 2.22 -1.68
N VAL A 56 -13.66 2.53 -0.44
CA VAL A 56 -13.02 1.60 0.48
C VAL A 56 -13.81 1.61 1.78
N GLU A 57 -14.41 0.48 2.13
CA GLU A 57 -15.24 0.35 3.32
C GLU A 57 -15.07 -1.02 3.96
N LEU A 58 -14.88 -1.06 5.27
CA LEU A 58 -14.93 -2.26 6.09
C LEU A 58 -16.34 -2.39 6.66
N TYR A 59 -16.96 -3.54 6.47
CA TYR A 59 -18.30 -3.82 6.99
C TYR A 59 -18.41 -5.25 7.51
N LEU A 60 -19.34 -5.46 8.44
CA LEU A 60 -19.65 -6.81 8.92
C LEU A 60 -20.56 -7.49 7.93
N SER A 61 -20.23 -8.73 7.61
CA SER A 61 -21.04 -9.56 6.75
C SER A 61 -21.29 -10.88 7.43
N MET A 62 -22.53 -11.36 7.39
CA MET A 62 -22.86 -12.72 7.82
C MET A 62 -22.06 -13.69 6.96
N PRO A 63 -21.24 -14.56 7.56
CA PRO A 63 -20.57 -15.57 6.79
C PRO A 63 -21.62 -16.60 6.34
N ARG A 64 -21.98 -16.60 5.06
CA ARG A 64 -22.58 -17.81 4.47
C ARG A 64 -21.52 -18.90 4.29
N ASP A 65 -20.26 -18.49 4.11
CA ASP A 65 -19.16 -19.36 3.68
C ASP A 65 -17.87 -19.24 4.52
N GLN A 66 -17.90 -18.61 5.71
CA GLN A 66 -16.70 -18.56 6.59
C GLN A 66 -16.78 -19.57 7.72
N GLU A 67 -15.59 -20.00 8.16
CA GLU A 67 -15.42 -20.93 9.29
C GLU A 67 -15.89 -20.32 10.63
N PHE A 68 -15.86 -18.99 10.77
CA PHE A 68 -16.33 -18.31 11.98
C PHE A 68 -16.88 -16.92 11.69
N PHE A 69 -17.70 -16.44 12.63
CA PHE A 69 -18.19 -15.07 12.64
C PHE A 69 -17.43 -14.23 13.69
N LEU A 70 -17.49 -14.61 14.96
CA LEU A 70 -16.79 -13.97 16.07
C LEU A 70 -16.14 -15.05 16.95
N ARG A 71 -14.86 -14.88 17.29
CA ARG A 71 -14.12 -15.73 18.23
C ARG A 71 -13.56 -14.85 19.34
N ILE A 72 -14.06 -15.02 20.56
CA ILE A 72 -13.61 -14.28 21.73
C ILE A 72 -12.49 -15.04 22.43
N GLY A 73 -11.43 -14.33 22.81
CA GLY A 73 -10.28 -14.89 23.51
C GLY A 73 -9.22 -13.82 23.81
N PRO A 74 -7.99 -14.23 24.17
CA PRO A 74 -6.87 -13.30 24.39
C PRO A 74 -6.61 -12.41 23.16
N VAL A 75 -6.89 -12.94 21.97
CA VAL A 75 -7.09 -12.18 20.75
C VAL A 75 -8.51 -12.45 20.29
N THR A 76 -9.33 -11.41 20.26
CA THR A 76 -10.68 -11.51 19.71
C THR A 76 -10.61 -11.30 18.20
N LYS A 77 -11.33 -12.12 17.44
CA LYS A 77 -11.34 -12.10 15.97
C LYS A 77 -12.76 -11.98 15.45
N LEU A 78 -12.97 -11.11 14.49
CA LEU A 78 -14.23 -10.88 13.80
C LEU A 78 -14.01 -11.02 12.30
N SER A 79 -14.79 -11.88 11.66
CA SER A 79 -14.79 -12.03 10.20
C SER A 79 -15.55 -10.86 9.58
N CYS A 80 -14.88 -10.15 8.68
CA CYS A 80 -15.40 -8.94 8.05
C CYS A 80 -15.23 -9.02 6.52
N GLN A 81 -15.86 -8.09 5.82
CA GLN A 81 -15.60 -7.85 4.40
C GLN A 81 -15.08 -6.43 4.21
N LEU A 82 -14.07 -6.33 3.37
CA LEU A 82 -13.56 -5.07 2.86
C LEU A 82 -14.09 -4.86 1.44
N ILE A 83 -14.93 -3.86 1.25
CA ILE A 83 -15.33 -3.38 -0.08
C ILE A 83 -14.18 -2.56 -0.63
N ILE A 84 -13.68 -2.95 -1.79
CA ILE A 84 -12.80 -2.17 -2.62
C ILE A 84 -13.50 -1.97 -3.96
N ASN A 85 -13.94 -0.75 -4.22
CA ASN A 85 -14.76 -0.35 -5.34
C ASN A 85 -16.10 -1.11 -5.38
N THR A 86 -16.22 -2.13 -6.23
CA THR A 86 -17.43 -2.95 -6.37
C THR A 86 -17.22 -4.39 -5.91
N ARG A 87 -16.07 -4.70 -5.30
CA ARG A 87 -15.71 -6.07 -4.90
C ARG A 87 -15.49 -6.19 -3.41
N ASN A 88 -15.90 -7.33 -2.88
CA ASN A 88 -15.78 -7.67 -1.47
C ASN A 88 -14.61 -8.64 -1.29
N PHE A 89 -13.75 -8.32 -0.35
CA PHE A 89 -12.62 -9.16 0.06
C PHE A 89 -12.82 -9.58 1.50
N TRP A 90 -12.68 -10.86 1.77
CA TRP A 90 -12.75 -11.37 3.13
C TRP A 90 -11.47 -10.98 3.88
N VAL A 91 -11.65 -10.41 5.06
CA VAL A 91 -10.57 -10.07 5.99
C VAL A 91 -11.00 -10.46 7.39
N THR A 92 -10.04 -10.65 8.29
CA THR A 92 -10.33 -10.79 9.72
C THR A 92 -9.86 -9.54 10.43
N MET A 93 -10.78 -8.89 11.15
CA MET A 93 -10.43 -7.84 12.09
C MET A 93 -10.13 -8.50 13.43
N SER A 94 -8.92 -8.27 13.94
CA SER A 94 -8.45 -8.84 15.19
C SER A 94 -8.14 -7.72 16.18
N TRP A 95 -8.38 -7.96 17.46
CA TRP A 95 -7.96 -7.07 18.53
C TRP A 95 -7.57 -7.80 19.80
N LYS A 96 -6.73 -7.17 20.60
CA LYS A 96 -6.37 -7.59 21.96
C LYS A 96 -6.13 -6.37 22.83
N SER A 97 -6.18 -6.55 24.14
CA SER A 97 -5.75 -5.51 25.08
C SER A 97 -4.30 -5.71 25.52
N THR A 98 -3.67 -4.64 25.98
CA THR A 98 -2.37 -4.68 26.65
C THR A 98 -2.50 -5.08 28.12
N SER A 99 -3.63 -4.77 28.76
CA SER A 99 -3.97 -5.08 30.15
C SER A 99 -4.43 -6.53 30.37
N GLY A 100 -4.78 -7.25 29.30
CA GLY A 100 -5.41 -8.57 29.37
C GLY A 100 -6.94 -8.53 29.48
N ARG A 101 -7.57 -7.35 29.57
CA ARG A 101 -9.03 -7.18 29.43
C ARG A 101 -9.53 -7.71 28.08
N ILE A 102 -10.64 -8.44 28.08
CA ILE A 102 -11.32 -8.82 26.84
C ILE A 102 -12.37 -7.75 26.54
N TYR A 103 -12.13 -6.94 25.51
CA TYR A 103 -13.09 -5.94 25.03
C TYR A 103 -14.14 -6.57 24.11
N TYR A 104 -15.40 -6.23 24.34
CA TYR A 104 -16.52 -6.60 23.48
C TYR A 104 -16.96 -5.43 22.61
N VAL A 105 -17.40 -5.72 21.39
CA VAL A 105 -17.75 -4.69 20.39
C VAL A 105 -18.85 -3.72 20.83
N GLY A 106 -19.68 -4.11 21.81
CA GLY A 106 -20.81 -3.31 22.30
C GLY A 106 -20.53 -2.52 23.58
N GLU A 107 -19.33 -2.60 24.14
CA GLU A 107 -18.96 -1.86 25.36
C GLU A 107 -18.76 -0.38 25.05
N SER A 108 -19.27 0.51 25.90
CA SER A 108 -19.11 1.96 25.76
C SER A 108 -17.86 2.51 26.46
N ASP A 109 -17.18 1.70 27.29
CA ASP A 109 -16.00 2.07 28.07
C ASP A 109 -14.70 1.54 27.42
N ILE A 110 -14.59 1.70 26.11
CA ILE A 110 -13.39 1.30 25.34
C ILE A 110 -12.24 2.28 25.62
N ASP A 111 -11.13 1.77 26.16
CA ASP A 111 -9.88 2.51 26.27
C ASP A 111 -9.01 2.27 25.03
N CYS A 112 -8.96 3.28 24.16
CA CYS A 112 -8.17 3.22 22.93
C CYS A 112 -6.66 3.10 23.11
N SER A 113 -6.15 3.40 24.30
CA SER A 113 -4.73 3.23 24.62
C SER A 113 -4.40 1.80 25.06
N ASP A 114 -5.41 1.04 25.50
CA ASP A 114 -5.25 -0.34 25.96
C ASP A 114 -5.55 -1.36 24.85
N ILE A 115 -6.41 -1.05 23.89
CA ILE A 115 -6.78 -1.95 22.79
C ILE A 115 -5.91 -1.74 21.53
N GLU A 116 -5.45 -2.83 20.93
CA GLU A 116 -4.68 -2.84 19.67
C GLU A 116 -5.48 -3.58 18.59
N PHE A 117 -5.65 -2.95 17.42
CA PHE A 117 -6.37 -3.49 16.27
C PHE A 117 -5.44 -3.79 15.08
N TRP A 118 -5.73 -4.86 14.32
CA TRP A 118 -5.12 -5.14 13.02
C TRP A 118 -6.06 -5.90 12.08
N LEU A 119 -5.68 -5.97 10.80
CA LEU A 119 -6.37 -6.75 9.77
C LEU A 119 -5.49 -7.92 9.32
N GLU A 120 -6.10 -9.09 9.22
CA GLU A 120 -5.52 -10.30 8.62
C GLU A 120 -6.19 -10.57 7.26
N GLY A 121 -5.45 -11.12 6.30
CA GLY A 121 -5.97 -11.46 4.98
C GLY A 121 -5.99 -10.31 3.96
N ILE A 122 -5.19 -9.27 4.17
CA ILE A 122 -5.01 -8.18 3.21
C ILE A 122 -4.31 -8.68 1.95
N ASP A 123 -4.94 -8.46 0.79
CA ASP A 123 -4.36 -8.73 -0.53
C ASP A 123 -4.15 -7.40 -1.27
N ALA A 124 -3.06 -6.71 -0.94
CA ALA A 124 -2.75 -5.40 -1.48
C ALA A 124 -2.74 -5.37 -3.02
N LEU A 125 -2.29 -6.47 -3.66
CA LEU A 125 -2.25 -6.58 -5.12
C LEU A 125 -3.66 -6.66 -5.71
N ALA A 126 -4.52 -7.51 -5.16
CA ALA A 126 -5.91 -7.60 -5.61
C ALA A 126 -6.67 -6.30 -5.38
N TYR A 127 -6.44 -5.62 -4.27
CA TYR A 127 -7.13 -4.36 -3.95
C TYR A 127 -6.71 -3.26 -4.91
N ASN A 128 -5.42 -3.16 -5.19
CA ASN A 128 -4.89 -2.24 -6.19
C ASN A 128 -5.46 -2.50 -7.59
N LYS A 129 -5.61 -3.77 -8.00
CA LYS A 129 -6.29 -4.13 -9.26
C LYS A 129 -7.75 -3.67 -9.29
N GLN A 130 -8.46 -3.65 -8.16
CA GLN A 130 -9.85 -3.19 -8.10
C GLN A 130 -9.98 -1.66 -8.02
N MET A 131 -9.08 -1.00 -7.30
CA MET A 131 -9.06 0.47 -7.23
C MET A 131 -8.63 1.09 -8.55
N TYR A 132 -7.77 0.41 -9.30
CA TYR A 132 -7.15 0.94 -10.51
C TYR A 132 -7.20 -0.06 -11.66
N PRO A 133 -8.40 -0.53 -12.09
CA PRO A 133 -8.56 -1.66 -13.02
C PRO A 133 -8.02 -1.40 -14.43
N ASN A 134 -7.94 -0.12 -14.82
CA ASN A 134 -7.41 0.30 -16.11
C ASN A 134 -5.99 0.87 -16.02
N VAL A 135 -5.42 0.92 -14.81
CA VAL A 135 -4.02 1.25 -14.61
C VAL A 135 -3.30 -0.09 -14.65
N GLY A 136 -2.59 -0.36 -15.76
CA GLY A 136 -1.60 -1.44 -15.78
C GLY A 136 -0.61 -1.12 -14.67
N GLN A 137 -0.71 -1.82 -13.55
CA GLN A 137 -0.17 -1.35 -12.30
C GLN A 137 1.35 -1.58 -12.19
N PRO A 138 2.09 -0.65 -11.56
CA PRO A 138 1.69 0.72 -11.24
C PRO A 138 1.74 1.62 -12.49
N PHE A 139 2.35 1.14 -13.57
CA PHE A 139 2.35 1.75 -14.90
C PHE A 139 2.60 0.65 -15.96
N LYS A 140 1.91 0.71 -17.10
CA LYS A 140 2.21 -0.17 -18.25
C LYS A 140 3.39 0.43 -19.01
N LEU A 141 4.55 -0.21 -18.94
CA LEU A 141 5.67 0.08 -19.82
C LEU A 141 5.41 -0.61 -21.16
N LYS A 142 5.50 0.12 -22.28
CA LYS A 142 5.51 -0.48 -23.62
C LYS A 142 6.93 -0.93 -23.93
N ASP A 143 7.06 -2.13 -24.49
CA ASP A 143 8.28 -2.68 -25.11
C ASP A 143 9.58 -2.40 -24.33
N LEU A 144 9.78 -3.12 -23.23
CA LEU A 144 11.04 -3.12 -22.50
C LEU A 144 12.07 -3.99 -23.20
N THR A 145 13.30 -3.49 -23.27
CA THR A 145 14.44 -4.19 -23.84
C THR A 145 15.12 -5.18 -22.86
N TYR A 146 14.52 -5.36 -21.69
CA TYR A 146 14.99 -6.15 -20.56
C TYR A 146 13.81 -6.81 -19.82
N GLU A 147 14.10 -7.85 -19.05
CA GLU A 147 13.13 -8.47 -18.13
C GLU A 147 12.95 -7.60 -16.87
N LEU A 148 11.72 -7.18 -16.58
CA LEU A 148 11.40 -6.39 -15.37
C LEU A 148 10.82 -7.28 -14.29
N ILE A 149 11.47 -7.30 -13.12
CA ILE A 149 11.01 -7.98 -11.91
C ILE A 149 10.68 -6.91 -10.87
N ILE A 150 9.49 -6.96 -10.28
CA ILE A 150 9.08 -6.05 -9.20
C ILE A 150 8.71 -6.91 -8.00
N ASP A 151 9.58 -6.96 -7.00
CA ASP A 151 9.36 -7.72 -5.77
C ASP A 151 8.63 -6.85 -4.75
N ARG A 152 9.06 -5.60 -4.59
CA ARG A 152 8.43 -4.63 -3.69
C ARG A 152 8.68 -3.19 -4.17
N LEU A 153 7.75 -2.30 -3.86
CA LEU A 153 7.81 -0.86 -4.20
C LEU A 153 7.64 -0.05 -2.93
N ASN A 154 8.76 0.32 -2.32
CA ASN A 154 8.81 1.18 -1.13
C ASN A 154 9.38 2.57 -1.48
N MET A 155 9.33 3.51 -0.52
CA MET A 155 10.03 4.79 -0.65
C MET A 155 11.54 4.60 -0.74
N ASP A 156 12.08 3.73 0.12
CA ASP A 156 13.44 3.23 0.00
C ASP A 156 13.39 1.96 -0.85
N CYS A 157 14.05 1.96 -2.00
CA CYS A 157 14.07 0.79 -2.88
C CYS A 157 15.48 0.48 -3.38
N ASN A 158 15.73 -0.80 -3.62
CA ASN A 158 16.91 -1.28 -4.30
C ASN A 158 16.56 -1.60 -5.74
N ILE A 159 17.31 -1.02 -6.67
CA ILE A 159 17.17 -1.30 -8.10
C ILE A 159 18.43 -2.02 -8.56
N GLN A 160 18.28 -3.31 -8.83
CA GLN A 160 19.32 -4.16 -9.37
C GLN A 160 19.24 -4.16 -10.90
N LEU A 161 20.35 -3.88 -11.55
CA LEU A 161 20.50 -3.76 -13.00
C LEU A 161 21.52 -4.80 -13.47
N GLN A 162 21.05 -5.85 -14.12
CA GLN A 162 21.92 -6.87 -14.70
C GLN A 162 22.35 -6.43 -16.11
N LEU A 163 23.65 -6.29 -16.34
CA LEU A 163 24.20 -5.92 -17.65
C LEU A 163 24.15 -7.10 -18.64
N LYS A 164 23.93 -6.79 -19.92
CA LYS A 164 24.13 -7.77 -20.99
C LYS A 164 25.62 -8.12 -21.10
N LYS A 165 25.90 -9.38 -21.48
CA LYS A 165 27.26 -9.86 -21.72
C LYS A 165 27.98 -8.95 -22.72
N GLY A 166 29.20 -8.54 -22.37
CA GLY A 166 30.07 -7.72 -23.24
C GLY A 166 29.93 -6.20 -23.10
N VAL A 167 29.08 -5.69 -22.19
CA VAL A 167 28.86 -4.24 -21.99
C VAL A 167 29.78 -3.63 -20.90
N MET A 168 30.55 -4.45 -20.19
CA MET A 168 31.34 -4.08 -19.01
C MET A 168 32.37 -2.95 -19.21
N SER A 169 32.84 -2.68 -20.43
CA SER A 169 33.90 -1.69 -20.66
C SER A 169 33.48 -0.23 -20.45
N ASP A 170 32.19 0.06 -20.35
CA ASP A 170 31.66 1.44 -20.24
C ASP A 170 30.80 1.67 -18.98
N THR A 171 30.92 0.83 -17.95
CA THR A 171 30.10 0.92 -16.72
C THR A 171 30.17 2.29 -16.06
N ALA A 172 31.33 2.94 -15.99
CA ALA A 172 31.45 4.29 -15.41
C ALA A 172 30.62 5.35 -16.18
N LYS A 173 30.61 5.31 -17.52
CA LYS A 173 29.79 6.22 -18.33
C LYS A 173 28.30 5.91 -18.19
N LEU A 174 27.96 4.63 -18.02
CA LEU A 174 26.59 4.21 -17.78
C LEU A 174 26.08 4.76 -16.45
N LEU A 175 26.85 4.60 -15.37
CA LEU A 175 26.50 5.13 -14.03
C LEU A 175 26.30 6.65 -14.09
N GLN A 176 27.21 7.38 -14.73
CA GLN A 176 27.07 8.82 -14.92
C GLN A 176 25.76 9.18 -15.64
N LYS A 177 25.37 8.45 -16.70
CA LYS A 177 24.10 8.71 -17.40
C LYS A 177 22.88 8.49 -16.52
N VAL A 178 22.92 7.51 -15.61
CA VAL A 178 21.83 7.27 -14.66
C VAL A 178 21.79 8.39 -13.62
N ASP A 179 22.94 8.79 -13.08
CA ASP A 179 23.05 9.88 -12.11
C ASP A 179 22.59 11.22 -12.71
N ASP A 180 22.99 11.52 -13.95
CA ASP A 180 22.55 12.70 -14.70
C ASP A 180 21.03 12.68 -14.91
N PHE A 181 20.44 11.52 -15.24
CA PHE A 181 19.00 11.38 -15.39
C PHE A 181 18.25 11.71 -14.10
N ILE A 182 18.75 11.23 -12.94
CA ILE A 182 18.15 11.51 -11.63
C ILE A 182 18.27 13.01 -11.31
N GLY A 183 19.44 13.59 -11.51
CA GLY A 183 19.69 15.02 -11.31
C GLY A 183 18.77 15.89 -12.18
N GLU A 184 18.66 15.59 -13.48
CA GLU A 184 17.76 16.29 -14.39
C GLU A 184 16.28 16.16 -13.99
N PHE A 185 15.87 14.99 -13.52
CA PHE A 185 14.51 14.78 -13.02
C PHE A 185 14.22 15.71 -11.84
N ASN A 186 15.12 15.73 -10.85
CA ASN A 186 15.00 16.59 -9.67
C ASN A 186 14.97 18.07 -10.05
N GLU A 187 15.89 18.53 -10.90
CA GLU A 187 15.90 19.93 -11.36
C GLU A 187 14.61 20.34 -12.06
N LYS A 188 14.06 19.48 -12.94
CA LYS A 188 12.79 19.74 -13.64
C LYS A 188 11.63 19.79 -12.66
N SER A 189 11.63 18.90 -11.67
CA SER A 189 10.60 18.89 -10.63
C SER A 189 10.64 20.15 -9.76
N GLU A 190 11.83 20.57 -9.31
CA GLU A 190 12.03 21.81 -8.54
C GLU A 190 11.53 23.05 -9.29
N LYS A 191 11.85 23.18 -10.58
CA LYS A 191 11.36 24.27 -11.44
C LYS A 191 9.83 24.28 -11.59
N ASN A 192 9.19 23.14 -11.39
CA ASN A 192 7.74 22.95 -11.50
C ASN A 192 7.06 22.85 -10.12
N ASN A 193 7.56 23.56 -9.10
CA ASN A 193 7.02 23.56 -7.74
C ASN A 193 6.91 22.15 -7.12
N ARG A 194 7.82 21.25 -7.47
CA ARG A 194 7.91 19.87 -6.95
C ARG A 194 6.65 19.02 -7.20
N ILE A 195 5.85 19.34 -8.21
CA ILE A 195 4.62 18.58 -8.54
C ILE A 195 4.94 17.09 -8.83
N ASP A 196 6.09 16.82 -9.46
CA ASP A 196 6.54 15.45 -9.78
C ASP A 196 7.28 14.78 -8.61
N GLY A 197 7.51 15.50 -7.51
CA GLY A 197 8.32 15.07 -6.36
C GLY A 197 9.83 15.04 -6.63
N VAL A 198 10.63 14.76 -5.61
CA VAL A 198 12.09 14.70 -5.69
C VAL A 198 12.63 13.41 -5.05
N VAL A 199 13.71 12.88 -5.64
CA VAL A 199 14.52 11.78 -5.09
C VAL A 199 15.56 12.41 -4.17
N HIS A 200 15.64 11.96 -2.91
CA HIS A 200 16.48 12.65 -1.92
C HIS A 200 17.92 12.14 -1.93
N ASN A 201 18.10 10.83 -2.00
CA ASN A 201 19.41 10.20 -1.92
C ASN A 201 19.47 9.00 -2.87
N TRP A 202 20.61 8.81 -3.50
CA TRP A 202 20.92 7.58 -4.19
C TRP A 202 22.41 7.30 -4.13
N LYS A 203 22.76 6.01 -4.14
CA LYS A 203 24.13 5.52 -4.28
C LYS A 203 24.11 4.23 -5.07
N HIS A 204 25.24 3.88 -5.67
CA HIS A 204 25.35 2.68 -6.46
C HIS A 204 26.54 1.81 -6.02
N PHE A 205 26.39 0.51 -6.23
CA PHE A 205 27.42 -0.51 -6.04
C PHE A 205 27.53 -1.32 -7.31
N VAL A 206 28.75 -1.74 -7.65
CA VAL A 206 29.01 -2.59 -8.83
C VAL A 206 29.71 -3.86 -8.36
N GLU A 207 29.13 -4.99 -8.70
CA GLU A 207 29.71 -6.32 -8.48
C GLU A 207 29.60 -7.09 -9.80
N ASP A 208 30.73 -7.28 -10.47
CA ASP A 208 30.80 -7.83 -11.82
C ASP A 208 29.80 -7.17 -12.78
N ASP A 209 28.86 -7.93 -13.33
CA ASP A 209 27.85 -7.47 -14.29
C ASP A 209 26.54 -7.01 -13.63
N LEU A 210 26.52 -6.88 -12.30
CA LEU A 210 25.40 -6.40 -11.51
C LEU A 210 25.68 -4.99 -10.96
N ILE A 211 24.77 -4.06 -11.23
CA ILE A 211 24.76 -2.73 -10.63
C ILE A 211 23.57 -2.65 -9.68
N THR A 212 23.81 -2.26 -8.43
CA THR A 212 22.74 -2.04 -7.45
C THR A 212 22.64 -0.56 -7.11
N TYR A 213 21.49 0.05 -7.35
CA TYR A 213 21.15 1.39 -6.87
C TYR A 213 20.31 1.29 -5.60
N GLU A 214 20.78 1.86 -4.50
CA GLU A 214 19.95 2.12 -3.32
C GLU A 214 19.39 3.54 -3.44
N MET A 215 18.07 3.69 -3.42
CA MET A 215 17.40 4.98 -3.66
C MET A 215 16.34 5.30 -2.60
N ASP A 216 16.36 6.53 -2.09
CA ASP A 216 15.22 7.15 -1.42
C ASP A 216 14.43 7.96 -2.46
N LEU A 217 13.33 7.37 -2.93
CA LEU A 217 12.44 7.97 -3.92
C LEU A 217 11.71 9.21 -3.40
N GLY A 218 11.80 9.50 -2.09
CA GLY A 218 11.25 10.68 -1.44
C GLY A 218 9.79 10.92 -1.82
N SER A 219 9.53 12.11 -2.35
CA SER A 219 8.20 12.50 -2.81
C SER A 219 7.90 12.09 -4.26
N ALA A 220 8.89 11.62 -5.01
CA ALA A 220 8.75 11.30 -6.44
C ALA A 220 8.03 9.97 -6.70
N ARG A 221 8.25 8.96 -5.83
CA ARG A 221 7.51 7.68 -5.82
C ARG A 221 7.43 7.03 -7.22
N ALA A 222 6.26 6.49 -7.57
CA ALA A 222 6.02 5.77 -8.81
C ALA A 222 6.16 6.64 -10.08
N SER A 223 6.02 7.97 -9.98
CA SER A 223 6.13 8.87 -11.14
C SER A 223 7.55 8.88 -11.69
N PHE A 224 8.54 8.87 -10.79
CA PHE A 224 9.96 8.77 -11.12
C PHE A 224 10.31 7.38 -11.65
N LEU A 225 9.92 6.31 -10.95
CA LEU A 225 10.22 4.93 -11.36
C LEU A 225 9.75 4.64 -12.79
N LYS A 226 8.56 5.11 -13.16
CA LYS A 226 8.06 4.99 -14.53
C LYS A 226 9.02 5.61 -15.56
N LYS A 227 9.51 6.82 -15.31
CA LYS A 227 10.43 7.52 -16.21
C LYS A 227 11.81 6.84 -16.22
N LEU A 228 12.29 6.40 -15.05
CA LEU A 228 13.57 5.72 -14.90
C LEU A 228 13.61 4.39 -15.68
N LEU A 229 12.58 3.56 -15.54
CA LEU A 229 12.49 2.28 -16.25
C LEU A 229 12.39 2.48 -17.77
N GLN A 230 11.67 3.51 -18.22
CA GLN A 230 11.68 3.88 -19.65
C GLN A 230 13.07 4.32 -20.13
N PHE A 231 13.80 5.06 -19.29
CA PHE A 231 15.16 5.48 -19.57
C PHE A 231 16.10 4.26 -19.68
N PHE A 232 16.03 3.31 -18.75
CA PHE A 232 16.78 2.05 -18.85
C PHE A 232 16.47 1.28 -20.13
N SER A 233 15.21 1.28 -20.57
CA SER A 233 14.81 0.58 -21.80
C SER A 233 15.49 1.18 -23.03
N LYS A 234 15.61 2.52 -23.06
CA LYS A 234 16.31 3.26 -24.12
C LYS A 234 17.81 3.01 -24.15
N LEU A 235 18.42 2.77 -22.99
CA LEU A 235 19.84 2.41 -22.92
C LEU A 235 20.08 1.04 -23.54
N ASN A 236 19.13 0.10 -23.42
CA ASN A 236 19.18 -1.24 -24.03
C ASN A 236 20.43 -2.07 -23.66
N VAL A 237 21.03 -1.77 -22.52
CA VAL A 237 22.25 -2.41 -22.00
C VAL A 237 21.98 -3.47 -20.94
N PHE A 238 20.75 -3.54 -20.42
CA PHE A 238 20.38 -4.44 -19.33
C PHE A 238 19.69 -5.69 -19.84
N SER A 239 20.00 -6.86 -19.28
CA SER A 239 19.24 -8.09 -19.51
C SER A 239 18.03 -8.17 -18.59
N SER A 240 18.18 -7.73 -17.34
CA SER A 240 17.09 -7.66 -16.37
C SER A 240 17.24 -6.44 -15.46
N VAL A 241 16.11 -5.96 -14.96
CA VAL A 241 16.01 -4.92 -13.94
C VAL A 241 15.07 -5.43 -12.86
N ARG A 242 15.54 -5.46 -11.62
CA ARG A 242 14.74 -5.85 -10.46
C ARG A 242 14.58 -4.67 -9.51
N VAL A 243 13.35 -4.46 -9.01
CA VAL A 243 13.02 -3.46 -8.00
C VAL A 243 12.56 -4.15 -6.71
N GLU A 244 13.26 -3.90 -5.62
CA GLU A 244 13.06 -4.46 -4.26
C GLU A 244 12.78 -3.37 -3.22
#